data_AF-A0A552B1K5-F1
#
_entry.id   AF-A0A552B1K5-F1
#
_cell.length_a   1.000
_cell.length_b   1.000
_cell.length_c   1.000
_cell.angle_alpha   90.00
_cell.angle_beta   90.00
_cell.angle_gamma   90.00
#
_symmetry.space_group_name_H-M   'P 1'
#
loop_
_entity.id
_entity.type
_entity.pdbx_description
1 polymer ?
#
loop_
_entity_poly.entity_id
_entity_poly.type
_entity_poly.pdbx_seq_one_letter_code
_entity_poly.pdbx_strand_id
1 'polypeptide(L)'
;MIIETDYVGWLNETITLLKQKNFDKVDWENLIEEIESLGRSQKRELRNRLTTILEQCLKLCYTDYVEDYRGWQETIRRSQRELEELLSDSPSLKPYWEQVFLDCYATA
;
A
#
# COMPACT_ATOMS: atom_id res chain seq x y z
N MET A 1 2.97 -22.01 4.05
CA MET A 1 1.81 -21.71 3.17
C MET A 1 2.41 -21.56 1.78
N ILE A 2 2.11 -22.50 0.88
CA ILE A 2 2.88 -22.75 -0.35
C ILE A 2 2.41 -21.78 -1.43
N ILE A 3 2.94 -20.56 -1.42
CA ILE A 3 2.93 -19.66 -2.58
C ILE A 3 4.35 -19.10 -2.74
N GLU A 4 5.33 -19.97 -2.93
CA GLU A 4 6.72 -19.52 -3.10
C GLU A 4 7.32 -19.86 -4.46
N THR A 5 6.70 -20.72 -5.28
CA THR A 5 7.39 -21.24 -6.46
C THR A 5 7.01 -20.54 -7.77
N ASP A 6 5.76 -20.09 -7.97
CA ASP A 6 5.37 -19.29 -9.15
C ASP A 6 4.02 -18.55 -8.97
N TYR A 7 4.01 -17.48 -8.17
CA TYR A 7 2.82 -16.64 -7.97
C TYR A 7 2.28 -16.05 -9.29
N VAL A 8 3.19 -15.59 -10.16
CA VAL A 8 2.83 -14.98 -11.45
C VAL A 8 2.19 -16.03 -12.37
N GLY A 9 2.73 -17.25 -12.39
CA GLY A 9 2.15 -18.38 -13.11
C GLY A 9 0.74 -18.71 -12.62
N TRP A 10 0.55 -18.86 -11.31
CA TRP A 10 -0.77 -19.11 -10.72
C TRP A 10 -1.79 -18.00 -11.05
N LEU A 11 -1.39 -16.72 -10.98
CA LEU A 11 -2.26 -15.60 -11.32
C LEU A 11 -2.67 -15.63 -12.79
N ASN A 12 -1.72 -15.88 -13.70
CA ASN A 12 -1.97 -15.97 -15.14
C ASN A 12 -2.89 -17.16 -15.50
N GLU A 13 -2.69 -18.31 -14.86
CA GLU A 13 -3.56 -19.47 -15.02
C GLU A 13 -4.98 -19.16 -14.55
N THR A 14 -5.12 -18.58 -13.36
CA THR A 14 -6.41 -18.18 -12.79
C THR A 14 -7.14 -17.19 -13.71
N ILE A 15 -6.44 -16.17 -14.23
CA ILE A 15 -6.99 -15.23 -15.22
C ILE A 15 -7.44 -15.96 -16.49
N THR A 16 -6.67 -16.94 -16.96
CA THR A 16 -7.00 -17.72 -18.15
C THR A 16 -8.28 -18.53 -17.95
N LEU A 17 -8.40 -19.22 -16.80
CA LEU A 17 -9.59 -19.99 -16.44
C LEU A 17 -10.83 -19.09 -16.35
N LEU A 18 -10.71 -17.91 -15.72
CA LEU A 18 -11.79 -16.93 -15.62
C LEU A 18 -12.23 -16.41 -17.00
N LYS A 19 -11.28 -16.08 -17.89
CA LYS A 19 -11.58 -15.64 -19.27
C LYS A 19 -12.27 -16.72 -20.09
N GLN A 20 -11.91 -17.99 -19.88
CA GLN A 20 -12.54 -19.15 -20.52
C GLN A 20 -13.87 -19.55 -19.88
N LYS A 21 -14.30 -18.88 -18.80
CA LYS A 21 -15.49 -19.22 -17.99
C LYS A 21 -15.44 -20.65 -17.44
N ASN A 22 -14.24 -21.19 -17.24
CA ASN A 22 -14.03 -22.52 -16.69
C ASN A 22 -13.97 -22.46 -15.17
N PHE A 23 -15.09 -22.13 -14.54
CA PHE A 23 -15.18 -21.84 -13.11
C PHE A 23 -14.93 -23.06 -12.22
N ASP A 24 -15.12 -24.28 -12.75
CA ASP A 24 -14.94 -25.54 -12.01
C ASP A 24 -13.48 -25.81 -11.63
N LYS A 25 -12.54 -25.19 -12.35
CA LYS A 25 -11.10 -25.33 -12.12
C LYS A 25 -10.48 -24.17 -11.36
N VAL A 26 -11.25 -23.12 -11.09
CA VAL A 26 -10.75 -21.96 -10.34
C VAL A 26 -10.63 -22.34 -8.88
N ASP A 27 -9.44 -22.12 -8.31
CA ASP A 27 -9.21 -22.22 -6.88
C ASP A 27 -9.77 -20.96 -6.19
N TRP A 28 -11.05 -21.04 -5.81
CA TRP A 28 -11.77 -19.93 -5.23
C TRP A 28 -11.26 -19.53 -3.84
N GLU A 29 -10.76 -20.49 -3.05
CA GLU A 29 -10.25 -20.22 -1.71
C GLU A 29 -9.02 -19.31 -1.80
N ASN A 30 -8.03 -19.72 -2.61
CA ASN A 30 -6.82 -18.93 -2.82
C ASN A 30 -7.09 -17.59 -3.53
N LEU A 31 -8.02 -17.56 -4.49
CA LEU A 31 -8.38 -16.31 -5.18
C LEU A 31 -9.03 -15.28 -4.25
N ILE A 32 -9.97 -15.73 -3.40
CA ILE A 32 -10.62 -14.83 -2.42
C ILE A 32 -9.61 -14.33 -1.42
N GLU A 33 -8.78 -15.23 -0.86
CA GLU A 33 -7.74 -14.85 0.10
C GLU A 33 -6.82 -13.79 -0.50
N GLU A 34 -6.41 -13.96 -1.76
CA GLU A 34 -5.53 -13.03 -2.43
C GLU A 34 -6.18 -11.66 -2.67
N ILE A 35 -7.44 -11.61 -3.11
CA ILE A 35 -8.16 -10.35 -3.29
C ILE A 35 -8.29 -9.60 -1.95
N GLU A 36 -8.58 -10.31 -0.87
CA GLU A 36 -8.62 -9.69 0.46
C GLU A 36 -7.23 -9.25 0.92
N SER A 37 -6.18 -10.03 0.62
CA SER A 37 -4.78 -9.72 0.94
C SER A 37 -4.36 -8.41 0.27
N LEU A 38 -4.71 -8.23 -1.00
CA LEU A 38 -4.46 -7.02 -1.79
C LEU A 38 -5.16 -5.80 -1.18
N GLY A 39 -6.43 -5.94 -0.79
CA GLY A 39 -7.15 -4.84 -0.12
C GLY A 39 -6.52 -4.44 1.22
N ARG A 40 -6.06 -5.43 2.01
CA ARG A 40 -5.35 -5.17 3.28
C ARG A 40 -3.97 -4.54 3.05
N SER A 41 -3.23 -5.00 2.05
CA SER A 41 -1.88 -4.52 1.75
C SER A 41 -1.89 -3.07 1.28
N GLN A 42 -2.82 -2.68 0.41
CA GLN A 42 -3.00 -1.30 -0.04
C GLN A 42 -3.35 -0.35 1.11
N LYS A 43 -4.25 -0.75 2.02
CA LYS A 43 -4.58 0.04 3.22
C LYS A 43 -3.37 0.21 4.14
N ARG A 44 -2.60 -0.86 4.37
CA ARG A 44 -1.37 -0.82 5.16
C ARG A 44 -0.33 0.09 4.53
N GLU A 45 -0.19 0.02 3.21
CA GLU A 45 0.76 0.85 2.47
C GLU A 45 0.41 2.34 2.60
N LEU A 46 -0.86 2.71 2.46
CA LEU A 46 -1.32 4.08 2.71
C LEU A 46 -0.93 4.56 4.11
N ARG A 47 -1.20 3.75 5.14
CA ARG A 47 -0.85 4.08 6.53
C ARG A 47 0.65 4.30 6.70
N ASN A 48 1.47 3.38 6.19
CA ASN A 48 2.93 3.47 6.31
C ASN A 48 3.46 4.76 5.67
N ARG A 49 3.00 5.07 4.45
CA ARG A 49 3.40 6.28 3.71
C ARG A 49 2.99 7.54 4.44
N LEU A 50 1.76 7.57 4.95
CA LEU A 50 1.26 8.70 5.73
C LEU A 50 2.07 8.90 7.01
N THR A 51 2.29 7.85 7.79
CA THR A 51 3.11 7.91 9.01
C THR A 51 4.52 8.41 8.69
N THR A 52 5.18 7.88 7.65
CA THR A 52 6.51 8.36 7.23
C THR A 52 6.50 9.85 6.90
N ILE A 53 5.52 10.35 6.14
CA ILE A 53 5.44 11.78 5.82
C ILE A 53 5.30 12.61 7.10
N LEU A 54 4.43 12.19 8.02
CA LEU A 54 4.19 12.90 9.28
C LEU A 54 5.44 12.89 10.18
N GLU A 55 6.13 11.77 10.31
CA GLU A 55 7.39 11.65 11.06
C GLU A 55 8.45 12.65 10.57
N GLN A 56 8.64 12.71 9.25
CA GLN A 56 9.64 13.61 8.66
C GLN A 56 9.23 15.08 8.82
N CYS A 57 7.93 15.40 8.68
CA CYS A 57 7.41 16.74 8.95
C CYS A 57 7.64 17.15 10.41
N LEU A 58 7.36 16.26 11.37
CA LEU A 58 7.60 16.52 12.80
C LEU A 58 9.09 16.74 13.07
N LYS A 59 9.98 15.90 12.53
CA LYS A 59 11.43 16.09 12.65
C LYS A 59 11.88 17.44 12.11
N LEU A 60 11.38 17.87 10.94
CA LEU A 60 11.68 19.18 10.37
C LEU A 60 11.15 20.35 11.21
N CYS A 61 10.00 20.21 11.87
CA CYS A 61 9.41 21.28 12.67
C CYS A 61 10.06 21.44 14.06
N TYR A 62 10.57 20.35 14.64
CA TYR A 62 10.97 20.32 16.05
C TYR A 62 12.45 20.01 16.29
N THR A 63 13.24 19.76 15.26
CA THR A 63 14.67 19.44 15.41
C THR A 63 15.53 20.54 14.82
N ASP A 64 16.62 20.91 15.51
CA ASP A 64 17.60 21.89 15.03
C ASP A 64 18.74 21.26 14.19
N TYR A 65 18.59 19.98 13.80
CA TYR A 65 19.63 19.22 13.12
C TYR A 65 19.59 19.43 11.60
N VAL A 66 20.17 20.55 11.17
CA VAL A 66 20.09 21.06 9.79
C VAL A 66 20.68 20.11 8.74
N GLU A 67 21.66 19.28 9.11
CA GLU A 67 22.34 18.37 8.18
C GLU A 67 21.39 17.31 7.57
N ASP A 68 20.36 16.89 8.30
CA ASP A 68 19.42 15.87 7.84
C ASP A 68 18.22 16.44 7.06
N TYR A 69 18.05 17.76 7.03
CA TYR A 69 16.86 18.39 6.45
C TYR A 69 16.64 17.99 4.99
N ARG A 70 17.74 17.88 4.22
CA ARG A 70 17.68 17.47 2.81
C ARG A 70 17.15 16.04 2.68
N GLY A 71 17.67 15.10 3.48
CA GLY A 71 17.23 13.70 3.46
C GLY A 71 15.77 13.54 3.89
N TRP A 72 15.33 14.33 4.89
CA TRP A 72 13.93 14.33 5.33
C TRP A 72 13.00 14.90 4.25
N GLN A 73 13.36 16.01 3.60
CA GLN A 73 12.60 16.58 2.49
C GLN A 73 12.52 15.64 1.29
N GLU A 74 13.62 14.97 0.94
CA GLU A 74 13.64 13.96 -0.12
C GLU A 74 12.72 12.79 0.20
N THR A 75 12.74 12.32 1.45
CA THR A 75 11.84 11.26 1.93
C THR A 75 10.38 11.69 1.81
N ILE A 76 10.03 12.91 2.25
CA ILE A 76 8.67 13.44 2.11
C ILE A 76 8.23 13.45 0.64
N ARG A 77 9.05 14.03 -0.26
CA ARG A 77 8.71 14.12 -1.69
C ARG A 77 8.50 12.76 -2.33
N ARG A 78 9.36 11.79 -2.02
CA ARG A 78 9.23 10.42 -2.51
C ARG A 78 7.94 9.78 -2.00
N SER A 79 7.70 9.82 -0.69
CA SER A 79 6.49 9.24 -0.09
C SER A 79 5.21 9.91 -0.57
N GLN A 80 5.22 11.22 -0.85
CA GLN A 80 4.11 11.93 -1.46
C GLN A 80 3.81 11.43 -2.88
N ARG A 81 4.84 11.29 -3.73
CA ARG A 81 4.65 10.76 -5.09
C ARG A 81 4.06 9.35 -5.07
N GLU A 82 4.64 8.47 -4.25
CA GLU A 82 4.19 7.09 -4.17
C GLU A 82 2.77 6.97 -3.57
N LEU A 83 2.40 7.88 -2.67
CA LEU A 83 1.04 8.00 -2.15
C LEU A 83 0.06 8.51 -3.22
N GLU A 84 0.45 9.49 -4.03
CA GLU A 84 -0.36 9.98 -5.15
C GLU A 84 -0.61 8.87 -6.18
N GLU A 85 0.41 8.09 -6.51
CA GLU A 85 0.30 6.89 -7.37
C GLU A 85 -0.69 5.88 -6.77
N LEU A 86 -0.54 5.53 -5.48
CA LEU A 86 -1.45 4.62 -4.78
C LEU A 86 -2.91 5.11 -4.80
N LEU A 87 -3.15 6.40 -4.59
CA LEU A 87 -4.50 6.99 -4.60
C LEU A 87 -5.07 7.12 -6.02
N SER A 88 -4.22 7.22 -7.04
CA SER A 88 -4.62 7.17 -8.45
C SER A 88 -5.07 5.77 -8.84
N ASP A 89 -4.30 4.75 -8.46
CA ASP A 89 -4.61 3.35 -8.74
C ASP A 89 -5.80 2.85 -7.91
N SER A 90 -6.04 3.43 -6.74
CA SER A 90 -7.13 3.03 -5.83
C SER A 90 -7.84 4.23 -5.21
N PRO A 91 -8.72 4.93 -5.96
CA PRO A 91 -9.43 6.12 -5.48
C PRO A 91 -10.32 5.87 -4.25
N SER A 92 -10.76 4.62 -4.05
CA SER A 92 -11.51 4.17 -2.88
C SER A 92 -10.71 4.22 -1.56
N LEU A 93 -9.40 4.46 -1.62
CA LEU A 93 -8.57 4.69 -0.43
C LEU A 93 -8.67 6.13 0.10
N LYS A 94 -9.20 7.09 -0.66
CA LYS A 94 -9.33 8.49 -0.21
C LYS A 94 -10.19 8.65 1.05
N PRO A 95 -11.35 7.99 1.20
CA PRO A 95 -12.09 8.04 2.46
C PRO A 95 -11.34 7.37 3.62
N TYR A 96 -10.53 6.35 3.32
CA TYR A 96 -9.75 5.65 4.34
C TYR A 96 -8.62 6.53 4.90
N TRP A 97 -8.02 7.40 4.07
CA TRP A 97 -7.06 8.41 4.50
C TRP A 97 -7.60 9.24 5.67
N GLU A 98 -8.80 9.79 5.54
CA GLU A 98 -9.41 10.65 6.57
C GLU A 98 -9.64 9.89 7.88
N GLN A 99 -9.96 8.61 7.79
CA GLN A 99 -10.18 7.75 8.96
C GLN A 99 -8.89 7.48 9.75
N VAL A 100 -7.76 7.31 9.05
CA VAL A 100 -6.49 6.89 9.68
C VAL A 100 -5.53 8.03 9.95
N PHE A 101 -5.81 9.25 9.46
CA PHE A 101 -4.89 10.38 9.58
C PHE A 101 -4.47 10.67 11.02
N LEU A 102 -5.43 10.75 11.95
CA LEU A 102 -5.16 11.01 13.36
C LEU A 102 -4.38 9.88 14.02
N ASP A 103 -4.70 8.62 13.70
CA ASP A 103 -3.95 7.46 14.20
C ASP A 103 -2.50 7.50 13.72
N CYS A 104 -2.30 7.74 12.42
CA CYS A 104 -0.97 7.84 11.82
C CYS A 104 -0.15 8.97 12.45
N TYR A 105 -0.78 10.12 12.71
CA TYR A 105 -0.14 11.24 13.39
C TYR A 105 0.26 10.91 14.83
N ALA A 106 -0.59 10.20 15.58
CA ALA A 106 -0.29 9.81 16.95
C ALA A 106 0.85 8.79 17.06
N THR A 107 1.10 8.02 15.99
CA THR A 107 2.17 7.01 15.92
C THR A 107 3.46 7.49 15.27
N ALA A 108 3.44 8.66 14.62
CA ALA A 108 4.59 9.29 14.00
C ALA A 108 5.46 10.02 15.04
#